data_AF-A0A970BVG7-F1
#
_entry.id   AF-A0A970BVG7-F1
#
_cell.length_a   1.000
_cell.length_b   1.000
_cell.length_c   1.000
_cell.angle_alpha   90.00
_cell.angle_beta   90.00
_cell.angle_gamma   90.00
#
_symmetry.space_group_name_H-M   'P 1'
#
loop_
_entity.id
_entity.type
_entity.pdbx_description
1 polymer ?
#
loop_
_entity_poly.entity_id
_entity_poly.type
_entity_poly.pdbx_seq_one_letter_code
_entity_poly.pdbx_strand_id
1 'polypeptide(L)'
;MHRPPRNWTWGSSRGAVKDPAAVSGSVESQRLGRALQAIRTGREHAAQIAAWRLLPEAPPAYGEIPPALDPRLAERLAGWGVPRLYAHQAEAVGAALAGRDVAVVTPTASGKTLCYNLPVLQALLEDPLARAL
;
A
#
# COMPACT_ATOMS: atom_id res chain seq x y z
N MET A 1 -35.89 7.44 13.72
CA MET A 1 -35.84 8.32 12.54
C MET A 1 -34.77 9.38 12.76
N HIS A 2 -33.61 9.29 12.10
CA HIS A 2 -32.54 10.28 12.16
C HIS A 2 -32.04 10.52 10.74
N ARG A 3 -32.17 11.75 10.23
CA ARG A 3 -31.71 12.16 8.89
C ARG A 3 -30.25 12.66 8.99
N PRO A 4 -29.35 12.28 8.07
CA PRO A 4 -28.03 12.89 8.00
C PRO A 4 -28.07 14.30 7.36
N PRO A 5 -27.04 15.14 7.58
CA PRO A 5 -27.02 16.56 7.18
C PRO A 5 -26.79 16.79 5.68
N ARG A 6 -27.20 17.98 5.22
CA ARG A 6 -27.56 18.35 3.83
C ARG A 6 -26.44 18.84 2.90
N ASN A 7 -25.16 18.58 3.12
CA ASN A 7 -24.08 19.26 2.38
C ASN A 7 -22.95 18.37 1.84
N TRP A 8 -23.24 17.14 1.43
CA TRP A 8 -22.30 16.32 0.65
C TRP A 8 -22.73 16.26 -0.82
N THR A 9 -22.16 17.14 -1.64
CA THR A 9 -22.30 17.06 -3.10
C THR A 9 -21.34 15.99 -3.64
N TRP A 10 -21.88 14.85 -4.04
CA TRP A 10 -21.13 13.83 -4.78
C TRP A 10 -20.82 14.35 -6.19
N GLY A 11 -19.55 14.69 -6.45
CA GLY A 11 -19.07 15.00 -7.78
C GLY A 11 -19.23 13.79 -8.70
N SER A 12 -20.12 13.89 -9.69
CA SER A 12 -20.37 12.85 -10.67
C SER A 12 -19.31 12.84 -11.77
N SER A 13 -18.12 12.30 -11.49
CA SER A 13 -17.17 11.94 -12.56
C SER A 13 -17.49 10.52 -13.03
N ARG A 14 -18.40 10.39 -14.00
CA ARG A 14 -18.61 9.17 -14.77
C ARG A 14 -17.40 8.93 -15.70
N GLY A 15 -16.30 8.48 -15.12
CA GLY A 15 -15.24 7.83 -15.88
C GLY A 15 -15.70 6.45 -16.29
N ALA A 16 -15.58 6.09 -17.57
CA ALA A 16 -15.96 4.78 -18.08
C ALA A 16 -15.22 3.67 -17.30
N VAL A 17 -15.99 2.85 -16.61
CA VAL A 17 -15.51 1.72 -15.81
C VAL A 17 -15.28 0.54 -16.76
N LYS A 18 -14.05 0.01 -16.82
CA LYS A 18 -13.77 -1.23 -17.55
C LYS A 18 -14.57 -2.39 -16.95
N ASP A 19 -15.12 -3.22 -17.83
CA ASP A 19 -15.89 -4.42 -17.46
C ASP A 19 -14.99 -5.42 -16.70
N PRO A 20 -15.38 -5.87 -15.48
CA PRO A 20 -14.62 -6.88 -14.72
C PRO A 20 -14.47 -8.22 -15.46
N ALA A 21 -15.20 -8.46 -16.55
CA ALA A 21 -15.04 -9.64 -17.40
C ALA A 21 -13.81 -9.59 -18.34
N ALA A 22 -13.15 -8.44 -18.51
CA ALA A 22 -12.03 -8.26 -19.44
C ALA A 22 -10.63 -8.54 -18.84
N VAL A 23 -10.56 -9.25 -17.70
CA VAL A 23 -9.30 -9.53 -17.00
C VAL A 23 -8.52 -10.65 -17.70
N SER A 24 -7.47 -10.30 -18.44
CA SER A 24 -6.43 -11.24 -18.88
C SER A 24 -5.56 -11.63 -17.67
N GLY A 25 -6.07 -12.56 -16.85
CA GLY A 25 -5.40 -12.99 -15.61
C GLY A 25 -5.33 -14.51 -15.48
N SER A 26 -4.57 -14.98 -14.48
CA SER A 26 -4.46 -16.40 -14.10
C SER A 26 -5.83 -17.06 -13.90
N VAL A 27 -5.89 -18.40 -13.96
CA VAL A 27 -7.13 -19.17 -13.69
C VAL A 27 -7.78 -18.75 -12.36
N GLU A 28 -6.98 -18.45 -11.35
CA GLU A 28 -7.45 -17.96 -10.04
C GLU A 28 -8.07 -16.56 -10.13
N SER A 29 -7.44 -15.64 -10.88
CA SER A 29 -7.97 -14.30 -11.12
C SER A 29 -9.34 -14.37 -11.83
N GLN A 30 -9.49 -15.30 -12.78
CA GLN A 30 -10.75 -15.54 -13.48
C GLN A 30 -11.81 -16.12 -12.55
N ARG A 31 -11.46 -17.07 -11.67
CA ARG A 31 -12.37 -17.65 -10.67
C ARG A 31 -12.87 -16.58 -9.69
N LEU A 32 -11.95 -15.75 -9.18
CA LEU A 32 -12.29 -14.64 -8.30
C LEU A 32 -13.22 -13.64 -8.99
N GLY A 33 -12.91 -13.26 -10.24
CA GLY A 33 -13.75 -12.37 -11.04
C GLY A 33 -15.19 -12.89 -11.19
N ARG A 34 -15.36 -14.18 -11.49
CA ARG A 34 -16.69 -14.82 -11.58
C ARG A 34 -17.41 -14.83 -10.23
N ALA A 35 -16.72 -15.13 -9.14
CA ALA A 35 -17.32 -15.12 -7.80
C ALA A 35 -17.81 -13.71 -7.41
N LEU A 36 -17.00 -12.67 -7.67
CA LEU A 36 -17.37 -11.28 -7.43
C LEU A 36 -18.58 -10.86 -8.29
N GLN A 37 -18.62 -11.30 -9.55
CA GLN A 37 -19.75 -11.03 -10.44
C GLN A 37 -21.04 -11.70 -9.93
N ALA A 38 -20.95 -12.95 -9.49
CA ALA A 38 -22.10 -13.69 -8.93
C ALA A 38 -22.66 -13.02 -7.66
N ILE A 39 -21.80 -12.52 -6.77
CA ILE A 39 -22.23 -11.75 -5.59
C ILE A 39 -22.92 -10.46 -6.00
N ARG A 40 -22.39 -9.78 -7.03
CA ARG A 40 -22.91 -8.48 -7.49
C ARG A 40 -24.26 -8.59 -8.19
N THR A 41 -24.51 -9.65 -8.95
CA THR A 41 -25.72 -9.79 -9.80
C THR A 41 -26.71 -10.83 -9.30
N GLY A 42 -26.32 -11.69 -8.35
CA GLY A 42 -27.17 -12.75 -7.79
C GLY A 42 -28.33 -12.18 -6.99
N ARG A 43 -29.55 -12.68 -7.24
CA ARG A 43 -30.79 -12.17 -6.63
C ARG A 43 -30.77 -12.21 -5.09
N GLU A 44 -30.09 -13.20 -4.52
CA GLU A 44 -30.00 -13.39 -3.05
C GLU A 44 -29.16 -12.30 -2.38
N HIS A 45 -28.06 -11.85 -3.02
CA HIS A 45 -27.10 -10.93 -2.42
C HIS A 45 -27.25 -9.49 -2.92
N ALA A 46 -27.62 -9.29 -4.19
CA ALA A 46 -27.70 -7.97 -4.80
C ALA A 46 -28.69 -7.04 -4.07
N ALA A 47 -29.81 -7.57 -3.57
CA ALA A 47 -30.79 -6.81 -2.80
C ALA A 47 -30.29 -6.36 -1.41
N GLN A 48 -29.20 -6.97 -0.91
CA GLN A 48 -28.63 -6.71 0.42
C GLN A 48 -27.38 -5.82 0.36
N ILE A 49 -26.85 -5.52 -0.83
CA ILE A 49 -25.66 -4.69 -1.00
C ILE A 49 -26.08 -3.22 -1.14
N ALA A 50 -25.85 -2.42 -0.10
CA ALA A 50 -26.18 -1.00 -0.10
C ALA A 50 -25.25 -0.16 -1.01
N ALA A 51 -23.98 -0.57 -1.15
CA ALA A 51 -23.01 0.12 -1.99
C ALA A 51 -21.94 -0.85 -2.51
N TRP A 52 -21.53 -0.64 -3.76
CA TRP A 52 -20.39 -1.32 -4.37
C TRP A 52 -19.42 -0.27 -4.90
N ARG A 53 -18.17 -0.30 -4.43
CA ARG A 53 -17.13 0.62 -4.90
C ARG A 53 -15.93 -0.18 -5.38
N LEU A 54 -15.55 0.03 -6.63
CA LEU A 54 -14.27 -0.43 -7.15
C LEU A 54 -13.23 0.66 -6.88
N LEU A 55 -12.15 0.28 -6.19
CA LEU A 55 -10.99 1.16 -6.04
C LEU A 55 -10.10 0.96 -7.27
N PRO A 56 -9.58 2.04 -7.88
CA PRO A 56 -8.66 1.92 -8.99
C PRO A 56 -7.36 1.24 -8.53
N GLU A 57 -6.74 0.49 -9.43
CA GLU A 57 -5.38 0.02 -9.24
C GLU A 57 -4.43 1.22 -9.14
N ALA A 58 -3.52 1.18 -8.18
CA ALA A 58 -2.48 2.18 -8.01
C ALA A 58 -1.13 1.52 -8.32
N PRO A 59 -0.40 1.98 -9.35
CA PRO A 59 0.92 1.43 -9.63
C PRO A 59 1.88 1.78 -8.49
N PRO A 60 2.93 0.95 -8.29
CA PRO A 60 3.92 1.19 -7.25
C PRO A 60 4.72 2.47 -7.55
N ALA A 61 4.85 3.34 -6.54
CA ALA A 61 5.75 4.48 -6.58
C ALA A 61 7.04 4.14 -5.81
N TYR A 62 8.19 4.27 -6.47
CA TYR A 62 9.50 3.99 -5.88
C TYR A 62 10.25 5.28 -5.56
N GLY A 63 11.07 5.24 -4.52
CA GLY A 63 11.99 6.31 -4.16
C GLY A 63 13.45 5.88 -4.29
N GLU A 64 14.35 6.86 -4.23
CA GLU A 64 15.79 6.60 -4.20
C GLU A 64 16.21 6.05 -2.84
N ILE A 65 17.25 5.22 -2.81
CA ILE A 65 17.84 4.74 -1.56
C ILE A 65 18.54 5.94 -0.91
N PRO A 66 18.26 6.28 0.37
CA PRO A 66 18.90 7.39 1.04
C PRO A 66 20.44 7.24 1.02
N PRO A 67 21.21 8.27 0.64
CA PRO A 67 22.68 8.19 0.59
C PRO A 67 23.34 7.85 1.92
N ALA A 68 22.67 8.16 3.05
CA ALA A 68 23.13 7.86 4.39
C ALA A 68 22.92 6.39 4.80
N LEU A 69 22.17 5.60 4.02
CA LEU A 69 21.96 4.19 4.30
C LEU A 69 23.20 3.38 3.90
N ASP A 70 23.68 2.53 4.81
CA ASP A 70 24.85 1.67 4.56
C ASP A 70 24.60 0.80 3.31
N PRO A 71 25.52 0.82 2.31
CA PRO A 71 25.36 0.07 1.07
C PRO A 71 25.10 -1.43 1.28
N ARG A 72 25.65 -2.01 2.36
CA ARG A 72 25.42 -3.42 2.70
C ARG A 72 23.94 -3.68 2.96
N LEU A 73 23.22 -2.77 3.61
CA LEU A 73 21.77 -2.91 3.82
C LEU A 73 21.02 -2.90 2.49
N ALA A 74 21.36 -1.98 1.59
CA ALA A 74 20.77 -1.92 0.24
C ALA A 74 20.99 -3.21 -0.56
N GLU A 75 22.22 -3.73 -0.56
CA GLU A 75 22.58 -4.99 -1.21
C GLU A 75 21.81 -6.18 -0.62
N ARG A 76 21.69 -6.24 0.72
CA ARG A 76 20.92 -7.30 1.39
C ARG A 76 19.43 -7.25 1.03
N LEU A 77 18.84 -6.06 0.94
CA LEU A 77 17.45 -5.90 0.51
C LEU A 77 17.24 -6.38 -0.92
N ALA A 78 18.15 -6.03 -1.83
CA ALA A 78 18.10 -6.50 -3.21
C ALA A 78 18.16 -8.04 -3.27
N GLY A 79 19.03 -8.67 -2.48
CA GLY A 79 19.10 -10.13 -2.35
C GLY A 79 17.84 -10.79 -1.78
N TRP A 80 17.00 -10.05 -1.03
CA TRP A 80 15.69 -10.49 -0.54
C TRP A 80 14.53 -10.17 -1.49
N GLY A 81 14.82 -9.72 -2.71
CA GLY A 81 13.78 -9.35 -3.69
C GLY A 81 13.20 -7.97 -3.48
N VAL A 82 13.86 -7.10 -2.70
CA VAL A 82 13.50 -5.69 -2.50
C VAL A 82 14.60 -4.79 -3.09
N PRO A 83 14.76 -4.74 -4.43
CA PRO A 83 15.83 -3.98 -5.07
C PRO A 83 15.61 -2.45 -5.03
N ARG A 84 14.41 -2.00 -4.67
CA ARG A 84 14.03 -0.60 -4.55
C ARG A 84 13.10 -0.41 -3.36
N LEU A 85 13.20 0.76 -2.73
CA LEU A 85 12.25 1.18 -1.71
C LEU A 85 11.02 1.82 -2.37
N TYR A 86 9.85 1.59 -1.80
CA TYR A 86 8.69 2.43 -2.11
C TYR A 86 8.96 3.87 -1.69
N ALA A 87 8.32 4.84 -2.36
CA ALA A 87 8.55 6.26 -2.11
C ALA A 87 8.39 6.63 -0.63
N HIS A 88 7.34 6.14 0.03
CA HIS A 88 7.11 6.38 1.47
C HIS A 88 8.17 5.73 2.36
N GLN A 89 8.76 4.60 1.95
CA GLN A 89 9.83 3.95 2.70
C GLN A 89 11.12 4.77 2.58
N ALA A 90 11.50 5.18 1.37
CA ALA A 90 12.67 6.01 1.13
C ALA A 90 12.60 7.32 1.91
N GLU A 91 11.44 8.01 1.86
CA GLU A 91 11.21 9.25 2.60
C GLU A 91 11.30 9.06 4.12
N ALA A 92 10.62 8.04 4.65
CA ALA A 92 10.63 7.76 6.09
C ALA A 92 12.03 7.38 6.60
N VAL A 93 12.75 6.53 5.87
CA VAL A 93 14.12 6.12 6.23
C VAL A 93 15.05 7.32 6.15
N GLY A 94 15.02 8.09 5.06
CA GLY A 94 15.87 9.29 4.93
C GLY A 94 15.60 10.32 6.03
N ALA A 95 14.33 10.51 6.42
CA ALA A 95 13.96 11.37 7.53
C ALA A 95 14.49 10.89 8.88
N ALA A 96 14.34 9.59 9.18
CA ALA A 96 14.81 8.98 10.42
C ALA A 96 16.35 9.00 10.52
N LEU A 97 17.06 8.71 9.42
CA LEU A 97 18.52 8.80 9.36
C LEU A 97 19.04 10.23 9.52
N ALA A 98 18.22 11.23 9.18
CA ALA A 98 18.51 12.64 9.47
C ALA A 98 18.16 13.06 10.92
N GLY A 99 17.83 12.11 11.81
CA GLY A 99 17.51 12.37 13.22
C GLY A 99 16.13 13.00 13.45
N ARG A 100 15.19 12.87 12.52
CA ARG A 100 13.83 13.40 12.67
C ARG A 100 12.87 12.34 13.21
N ASP A 101 11.89 12.79 14.00
CA ASP A 101 10.75 11.96 14.37
C ASP A 101 9.82 11.76 13.16
N VAL A 102 9.39 10.52 12.92
CA VAL A 102 8.60 10.15 11.73
C VAL A 102 7.34 9.40 12.12
N ALA A 103 6.18 9.87 11.65
CA ALA A 103 4.92 9.15 11.73
C ALA A 103 4.52 8.61 10.34
N VAL A 104 4.54 7.30 10.15
CA VAL A 104 4.23 6.67 8.86
C VAL A 104 2.75 6.28 8.78
N VAL A 105 1.96 7.06 8.03
CA VAL A 105 0.51 6.83 7.84
C VAL A 105 0.26 6.16 6.48
N THR A 106 0.34 4.83 6.42
CA THR A 106 0.06 4.07 5.20
C THR A 106 -0.82 2.83 5.49
N PRO A 107 -1.60 2.33 4.51
CA PRO A 107 -2.47 1.15 4.69
C PRO A 107 -1.71 -0.11 5.14
N THR A 108 -2.41 -1.08 5.72
CA THR A 108 -1.82 -2.39 6.07
C THR A 108 -1.19 -3.07 4.83
N ALA A 109 -0.14 -3.87 5.05
CA ALA A 109 0.66 -4.52 4.00
C ALA A 109 1.46 -3.58 3.06
N SER A 110 1.55 -2.27 3.35
CA SER A 110 2.39 -1.30 2.61
C SER A 110 3.90 -1.40 2.87
N GLY A 111 4.35 -2.34 3.70
CA GLY A 111 5.77 -2.47 4.07
C GLY A 111 6.27 -1.43 5.07
N LYS A 112 5.42 -0.95 6.00
CA LYS A 112 5.83 -0.08 7.11
C LYS A 112 6.96 -0.65 7.95
N THR A 113 7.02 -1.97 8.12
CA THR A 113 8.11 -2.66 8.83
C THR A 113 9.48 -2.23 8.39
N LEU A 114 9.67 -2.04 7.10
CA LEU A 114 10.97 -1.63 6.57
C LEU A 114 11.32 -0.17 6.92
N CYS A 115 10.31 0.69 7.11
CA CYS A 115 10.51 2.11 7.42
C CYS A 115 11.18 2.33 8.78
N TYR A 116 10.86 1.49 9.78
CA TYR A 116 11.46 1.58 11.13
C TYR A 116 12.60 0.59 11.33
N ASN A 117 12.61 -0.55 10.65
CA ASN A 117 13.72 -1.50 10.79
C ASN A 117 15.02 -1.00 10.15
N LEU A 118 14.98 -0.32 8.99
CA LEU A 118 16.22 0.12 8.34
C LEU A 118 17.00 1.15 9.18
N PRO A 119 16.39 2.18 9.78
CA PRO A 119 17.11 3.09 10.67
C PRO A 119 17.69 2.39 11.90
N VAL A 120 16.97 1.41 12.48
CA VAL A 120 17.48 0.63 13.62
C VAL A 120 18.67 -0.23 13.22
N LEU A 121 18.61 -0.91 12.07
CA LEU A 121 19.72 -1.70 11.55
C LEU A 121 20.93 -0.81 11.21
N GLN A 122 20.70 0.37 10.64
CA GLN A 122 21.76 1.36 10.42
C GLN A 122 22.45 1.72 11.75
N ALA A 123 21.67 2.09 12.77
CA ALA A 123 22.20 2.45 14.08
C ALA A 123 23.01 1.31 14.71
N LEU A 124 22.57 0.06 14.57
CA LEU A 124 23.29 -1.12 15.06
C LEU A 124 24.59 -1.40 14.29
N LEU A 125 24.67 -1.02 13.01
CA LEU A 125 25.90 -1.13 12.23
C LEU A 125 26.93 -0.06 12.60
N GLU A 126 26.46 1.13 12.98
CA GLU A 126 27.29 2.25 13.42
C GLU A 126 27.76 2.08 14.88
N ASP A 127 26.85 1.65 15.75
CA ASP A 127 27.10 1.35 17.15
C ASP A 127 26.47 0.00 17.54
N PRO A 128 27.28 -1.06 17.76
CA PRO A 128 26.80 -2.36 18.23
C PRO A 128 26.09 -2.32 19.59
N LEU A 129 26.27 -1.26 20.38
CA LEU A 129 25.58 -1.05 21.65
C LEU A 129 24.25 -0.31 21.50
N ALA A 130 23.89 0.18 20.31
CA ALA A 130 22.60 0.81 20.05
C ALA A 130 21.43 -0.13 20.37
N ARG A 131 20.28 0.45 20.75
CA ARG A 131 19.07 -0.28 21.15
C ARG A 131 17.83 0.37 20.54
N ALA A 132 16.82 -0.46 20.29
CA ALA A 132 15.49 -0.05 19.85
C ALA A 132 14.43 -0.76 20.71
N LEU A 133 13.27 -0.13 20.87
CA LEU A 133 12.12 -0.63 21.66
C LEU A 133 10.91 -0.88 20.75
#